data_AF-A0A1V5N960-F1
#
_entry.id   AF-A0A1V5N960-F1
#
_cell.length_a   1.000
_cell.length_b   1.000
_cell.length_c   1.000
_cell.angle_alpha   90.00
_cell.angle_beta   90.00
_cell.angle_gamma   90.00
#
_symmetry.space_group_name_H-M   'P 1'
#
loop_
_entity.id
_entity.type
_entity.pdbx_description
1 polymer ?
#
loop_
_entity_poly.entity_id
_entity_poly.type
_entity_poly.pdbx_seq_one_letter_code
_entity_poly.pdbx_strand_id
1 'polypeptide(L)' 'MRRADKEITDYHEIAAIMEKAAVCRLAMLDDDQPYIVPVNFAVRNNYLYFHTAREGRKIDILRKIYLCRTQHINACK' A
#
# COMPACT_ATOMS: atom_id res chain seq x y z
N MET A 1 20.75 -3.84 -0.26
CA MET A 1 20.40 -2.76 -1.22
C MET A 1 21.62 -2.47 -2.11
N ARG A 2 21.48 -2.16 -3.42
CA ARG A 2 22.66 -1.86 -4.28
C ARG A 2 23.42 -0.59 -3.86
N ARG A 3 22.74 0.35 -3.17
CA ARG A 3 23.29 1.60 -2.63
C ARG A 3 22.95 1.70 -1.15
N ALA A 4 23.84 1.24 -0.28
CA ALA A 4 23.62 1.24 1.16
C ALA A 4 23.61 2.66 1.75
N ASP A 5 24.28 3.61 1.10
CA ASP A 5 24.27 5.04 1.40
C ASP A 5 22.89 5.71 1.25
N LYS A 6 21.96 5.05 0.55
CA LYS A 6 20.58 5.53 0.33
C LYS A 6 19.54 4.76 1.14
N GLU A 7 19.98 3.87 2.01
CA GLU A 7 19.07 3.13 2.88
C GLU A 7 18.58 4.04 3.99
N ILE A 8 17.27 4.27 4.02
CA ILE A 8 16.62 5.02 5.09
C ILE A 8 16.15 4.01 6.13
N THR A 9 16.83 3.97 7.27
CA THR A 9 16.46 3.11 8.41
C THR A 9 15.72 3.88 9.50
N ASP A 10 15.76 5.21 9.47
CA ASP A 10 15.10 6.05 10.45
C ASP A 10 13.58 6.08 10.23
N TYR A 11 12.83 5.72 11.27
CA TYR A 11 11.38 5.64 11.21
C TYR A 11 10.70 7.00 11.01
N HIS A 12 11.23 8.07 11.62
CA HIS A 12 10.68 9.42 11.47
C HIS A 12 10.88 9.94 10.05
N GLU A 13 12.01 9.65 9.43
CA GLU A 13 12.26 9.99 8.04
C GLU A 13 11.31 9.24 7.10
N ILE A 14 11.13 7.93 7.32
CA ILE A 14 10.14 7.12 6.58
C ILE A 14 8.73 7.70 6.75
N ALA A 15 8.31 8.00 7.98
CA ALA A 15 6.99 8.56 8.24
C ALA A 15 6.78 9.91 7.53
N ALA A 16 7.78 10.80 7.56
CA ALA A 16 7.73 12.09 6.90
C ALA A 16 7.66 11.98 5.36
N ILE A 17 8.34 10.99 4.77
CA ILE A 17 8.23 10.70 3.34
C ILE A 17 6.81 10.22 3.01
N MET A 18 6.28 9.30 3.82
CA MET A 18 4.96 8.72 3.61
C MET A 18 3.85 9.76 3.78
N GLU A 19 4.00 10.73 4.68
CA GLU A 19 3.05 11.84 4.87
C GLU A 19 3.03 12.80 3.67
N LYS A 20 4.17 13.00 3.00
CA LYS A 20 4.27 13.87 1.81
C LYS A 20 3.89 13.17 0.50
N ALA A 21 3.90 11.85 0.48
CA ALA A 21 3.64 11.07 -0.73
C ALA A 21 2.14 11.04 -1.05
N ALA A 22 1.76 11.49 -2.25
CA ALA A 22 0.37 11.55 -2.67
C ALA A 22 -0.19 10.20 -3.17
N VAL A 23 0.68 9.33 -3.69
CA VAL A 23 0.30 8.06 -4.34
C VAL A 23 1.26 6.95 -3.94
N CYS A 24 0.73 5.79 -3.57
CA CYS A 24 1.50 4.56 -3.38
C CYS A 24 1.26 3.65 -4.60
N ARG A 25 2.29 2.91 -5.03
CA ARG A 25 2.15 1.88 -6.07
C ARG A 25 2.11 0.52 -5.37
N LEU A 26 0.96 -0.12 -5.41
CA LEU A 26 0.78 -1.45 -4.84
C LEU A 26 1.13 -2.49 -5.90
N ALA A 27 2.21 -3.24 -5.67
CA ALA A 27 2.61 -4.37 -6.49
C ALA A 27 2.08 -5.67 -5.86
N MET A 28 1.45 -6.50 -6.69
CA MET A 28 0.89 -7.79 -6.31
C MET A 28 1.29 -8.83 -7.36
N LEU A 29 1.17 -10.10 -7.01
CA LEU A 29 1.40 -11.21 -7.92
C LEU A 29 0.05 -11.84 -8.31
N ASP A 30 -0.42 -11.60 -9.53
CA ASP A 30 -1.60 -12.26 -10.06
C ASP A 30 -1.17 -13.57 -10.70
N ASP A 31 -1.21 -14.64 -9.91
CA ASP A 31 -0.66 -15.95 -10.24
C ASP A 31 0.87 -15.91 -10.47
N ASP A 32 1.35 -15.80 -11.71
CA ASP A 32 2.78 -15.63 -12.05
C ASP A 32 3.08 -14.28 -12.72
N GLN A 33 2.09 -13.40 -12.80
CA GLN A 33 2.21 -12.11 -13.48
C GLN A 33 2.24 -10.95 -12.49
N PRO A 34 3.27 -10.07 -12.53
CA PRO A 34 3.30 -8.90 -11.67
C PRO A 34 2.21 -7.91 -12.08
N TYR A 35 1.41 -7.48 -11.11
CA TYR A 35 0.35 -6.51 -11.29
C TYR A 35 0.58 -5.30 -10.38
N ILE A 36 0.76 -4.11 -10.96
CA ILE A 36 1.08 -2.88 -10.21
C ILE A 36 0.00 -1.84 -10.47
N VAL A 37 -0.56 -1.29 -9.39
CA VAL A 37 -1.59 -0.25 -9.48
C VAL A 37 -1.26 0.95 -8.59
N PRO A 38 -1.43 2.20 -9.07
CA PRO A 38 -1.42 3.36 -8.21
C PRO A 38 -2.68 3.37 -7.32
N VAL A 39 -2.49 3.65 -6.04
CA VAL A 39 -3.56 3.76 -5.04
C VAL A 39 -3.32 4.97 -4.15
N ASN A 40 -4.41 5.62 -3.77
CA ASN A 40 -4.38 6.58 -2.67
C ASN A 40 -4.27 5.81 -1.35
N PHE A 41 -3.49 6.35 -0.42
CA PHE A 41 -3.22 5.70 0.84
C PHE A 41 -3.20 6.71 1.99
N ALA A 42 -3.38 6.19 3.20
CA ALA A 42 -3.16 6.91 4.44
C ALA A 42 -2.31 6.06 5.38
N VAL A 43 -1.52 6.71 6.23
CA VAL A 43 -0.70 6.02 7.25
C VAL A 43 -1.27 6.33 8.63
N ARG A 44 -1.49 5.31 9.45
CA ARG A 44 -1.84 5.48 10.86
C ARG A 44 -1.35 4.29 11.67
N ASN A 45 -0.70 4.55 12.81
CA ASN A 45 -0.19 3.53 13.74
C ASN A 45 0.63 2.42 13.02
N ASN A 46 1.51 2.81 12.11
CA ASN A 46 2.33 1.89 11.28
C ASN A 46 1.53 1.02 10.28
N TYR A 47 0.25 1.28 10.08
CA TYR A 47 -0.57 0.61 9.06
C TYR A 47 -0.81 1.52 7.85
N LEU A 48 -0.79 0.89 6.67
CA LEU A 48 -1.24 1.51 5.42
C LEU A 48 -2.71 1.20 5.19
N TYR A 49 -3.49 2.25 4.97
CA TYR A 49 -4.89 2.16 4.64
C TYR A 49 -5.09 2.59 3.19
N PHE A 50 -5.88 1.81 2.44
CA PHE A 50 -6.18 2.09 1.04
C PHE A 50 -7.68 2.26 0.87
N HIS A 51 -8.09 3.31 0.17
CA HIS A 51 -9.48 3.45 -0.24
C HIS A 51 -9.69 2.76 -1.58
N THR A 52 -10.61 1.79 -1.61
CA THR A 52 -10.87 0.97 -2.81
C THR A 52 -12.31 0.46 -2.82
N ALA A 53 -12.81 0.18 -4.03
CA ALA A 53 -14.03 -0.59 -4.22
C ALA A 53 -13.90 -2.00 -3.61
N ARG A 54 -15.04 -2.63 -3.32
CA ARG A 54 -15.13 -3.99 -2.72
C ARG A 54 -14.92 -5.12 -3.73
N GLU A 55 -14.86 -4.75 -5.00
CA GLU A 55 -14.73 -5.63 -6.15
C GLU A 55 -13.69 -5.07 -7.13
N GLY A 56 -13.21 -5.95 -7.99
CA GLY A 56 -12.23 -5.64 -9.03
C GLY A 56 -10.90 -6.36 -8.82
N ARG A 57 -10.12 -6.42 -9.91
CA ARG A 57 -8.94 -7.26 -10.05
C ARG A 57 -7.97 -7.22 -8.86
N LYS A 58 -7.64 -6.03 -8.35
CA LYS A 58 -6.74 -5.88 -7.18
C LYS A 58 -7.29 -6.53 -5.91
N ILE A 59 -8.61 -6.47 -5.68
CA ILE A 59 -9.24 -7.09 -4.50
C ILE A 59 -9.26 -8.60 -4.64
N ASP A 60 -9.53 -9.09 -5.85
CA ASP A 60 -9.54 -10.53 -6.13
C ASP A 60 -8.15 -11.14 -5.93
N ILE A 61 -7.11 -10.45 -6.40
CA ILE A 61 -5.71 -10.84 -6.16
C ILE A 61 -5.38 -10.80 -4.66
N LEU A 62 -5.73 -9.70 -3.96
CA LEU A 62 -5.45 -9.59 -2.52
C LEU A 62 -6.13 -10.69 -1.71
N ARG A 63 -7.35 -11.10 -2.07
CA ARG A 63 -8.08 -12.20 -1.44
C ARG A 63 -7.42 -13.57 -1.64
N LYS A 64 -6.76 -13.80 -2.78
CA LYS A 64 -6.02 -15.04 -3.06
C LYS A 64 -4.75 -15.16 -2.21
N ILE A 65 -4.01 -14.06 -2.05
CA ILE A 65 -2.64 -14.09 -1.49
C ILE A 65 -2.62 -13.83 0.03
N TYR A 66 -3.47 -12.92 0.52
CA TYR A 66 -3.46 -12.49 1.91
C TYR A 66 -4.85 -12.58 2.52
N LEU A 67 -4.94 -13.02 3.78
CA LEU A 67 -6.15 -12.89 4.59
C LEU A 67 -6.33 -11.40 4.97
N CYS A 68 -6.58 -10.54 3.98
CA CYS A 68 -6.65 -9.10 4.14
C CYS A 68 -7.92 -8.73 4.92
N ARG A 69 -7.78 -8.40 6.21
CA ARG A 69 -8.81 -7.68 6.98
C ARG A 69 -8.89 -6.25 6.44
N THR A 70 -9.64 -6.04 5.37
CA THR A 70 -9.94 -4.70 4.86
C THR A 70 -10.74 -3.94 5.93
N GLN A 71 -10.07 -3.08 6.69
CA GLN A 71 -10.78 -2.12 7.54
C GLN A 71 -11.27 -0.99 6.65
N HIS A 72 -12.59 -0.90 6.53
CA HIS A 72 -13.26 0.20 5.83
C HIS A 72 -13.01 1.49 6.60
N ILE A 73 -12.07 2.32 6.13
CA ILE A 73 -12.10 3.74 6.46
C ILE A 73 -13.09 4.39 5.48
N ASN A 74 -14.35 4.49 5.91
CA ASN A 74 -15.32 5.41 5.31
C ASN A 74 -14.92 6.85 5.69
N ALA A 75 -13.82 7.35 5.13
CA ALA A 75 -13.48 8.76 5.17
C ALA A 75 -13.78 9.35 3.79
N CYS A 76 -15.06 9.44 3.48
CA CYS A 76 -15.56 10.33 2.44
C CYS A 76 -16.96 10.79 2.88
N LYS A 77 -17.00 11.85 3.66
CA LYS A 77 -17.88 12.97 3.38
C LYS A 77 -17.00 14.06 2.78
#